data_AF-A0AAD4IUJ4-F1
#
_entry.id   AF-A0AAD4IUJ4-F1
#
_cell.length_a   1.000
_cell.length_b   1.000
_cell.length_c   1.000
_cell.angle_alpha   90.00
_cell.angle_beta   90.00
_cell.angle_gamma   90.00
#
_symmetry.space_group_name_H-M   'P 1'
#
loop_
_entity.id
_entity.type
_entity.pdbx_description
1 polymer ?
#
loop_
_entity_poly.entity_id
_entity_poly.type
_entity_poly.pdbx_seq_one_letter_code
_entity_poly.pdbx_strand_id
1 'polypeptide(L)'
;MSISMKDLDPALQGAGQKAGIEIWRIENFQPVPVPQSSHGKFFTGDSYVILKTTALKSGALRHDIHYWLGKDTSQDEAGTAAIKTVELDAALSGRAVQYREVQGHETEKFLSYFKPCIIPQQGGISSGFKHVKDEEHQNRLYVPFARSSLNHDDIFVLDTKSKIFQFNGSNSSIQERAKALEVVQYIKDTYHDGKCEIAAVEDGKLMADAATGEFWSIFGGFAPLPRKVYTSQPKSTGVVPSKLF
;
A
#
# COMPACT_ATOMS: atom_id res chain seq x y z
N MET A 1 2.02 29.65 -15.85
CA MET A 1 0.70 29.70 -16.52
C MET A 1 -0.36 29.64 -15.44
N SER A 2 -1.32 30.56 -15.43
CA SER A 2 -2.45 30.49 -14.49
C SER A 2 -3.53 29.58 -15.09
N ILE A 3 -3.68 28.37 -14.55
CA ILE A 3 -4.78 27.48 -14.91
C ILE A 3 -5.95 27.83 -13.98
N SER A 4 -7.10 28.18 -14.56
CA SER A 4 -8.32 28.43 -13.78
C SER A 4 -9.01 27.11 -13.43
N MET A 5 -9.75 27.06 -12.32
CA MET A 5 -10.51 25.87 -11.92
C MET A 5 -11.51 25.41 -13.00
N LYS A 6 -11.92 26.31 -13.91
CA LYS A 6 -12.83 26.02 -15.04
C LYS A 6 -12.16 25.31 -16.21
N ASP A 7 -10.84 25.45 -16.33
CA ASP A 7 -10.03 24.85 -17.40
C ASP A 7 -9.46 23.49 -16.97
N LEU A 8 -9.72 23.12 -15.71
CA LEU A 8 -9.32 21.84 -15.15
C LEU A 8 -10.22 20.73 -15.67
N ASP A 9 -9.65 19.52 -15.69
CA ASP A 9 -10.37 18.28 -15.93
C ASP A 9 -11.69 18.23 -15.13
N PRO A 10 -12.84 17.89 -15.75
CA PRO A 10 -14.13 17.87 -15.06
C PRO A 10 -14.12 17.09 -13.75
N ALA A 11 -13.35 16.00 -13.66
CA ALA A 11 -13.27 15.19 -12.45
C ALA A 11 -12.54 15.88 -11.28
N LEU A 12 -11.70 16.88 -11.55
CA LEU A 12 -10.96 17.64 -10.56
C LEU A 12 -11.64 18.98 -10.20
N GLN A 13 -12.70 19.35 -10.92
CA GLN A 13 -13.41 20.61 -10.68
C GLN A 13 -14.04 20.62 -9.29
N GLY A 14 -13.67 21.62 -8.50
CA GLY A 14 -14.14 21.80 -7.13
C GLY A 14 -13.43 20.95 -6.08
N ALA A 15 -12.37 20.21 -6.47
CA ALA A 15 -11.46 19.57 -5.54
C ALA A 15 -10.92 20.57 -4.51
N GLY A 16 -10.77 20.12 -3.27
CA GLY A 16 -10.17 20.91 -2.19
C GLY A 16 -11.08 21.97 -1.56
N GLN A 17 -12.36 22.06 -1.93
CA GLN A 17 -13.27 23.02 -1.30
C GLN A 17 -13.69 22.64 0.14
N LYS A 18 -13.52 21.38 0.53
CA LYS A 18 -13.88 20.87 1.86
C LYS A 18 -12.73 20.07 2.45
N ALA A 19 -12.63 20.09 3.78
CA ALA A 19 -11.68 19.22 4.49
C ALA A 19 -12.03 17.75 4.24
N GLY A 20 -11.03 16.93 3.93
CA GLY A 20 -11.26 15.56 3.50
C GLY A 20 -10.07 14.98 2.74
N ILE A 21 -10.28 13.79 2.19
CA ILE A 21 -9.39 13.14 1.24
C ILE A 21 -10.20 12.88 -0.03
N GLU A 22 -9.65 13.27 -1.17
CA GLU A 22 -10.19 13.01 -2.49
C GLU A 22 -9.13 12.23 -3.28
N ILE A 23 -9.53 11.19 -3.98
CA ILE A 23 -8.63 10.28 -4.69
C ILE A 23 -9.15 10.09 -6.11
N TRP A 24 -8.26 10.18 -7.07
CA TRP A 24 -8.51 9.88 -8.47
C TRP A 24 -7.52 8.84 -8.95
N ARG A 25 -8.01 7.85 -9.69
CA ARG A 25 -7.18 6.90 -10.44
C ARG A 25 -6.99 7.44 -11.84
N ILE A 26 -5.81 7.29 -12.42
CA ILE A 26 -5.58 7.63 -13.82
C ILE A 26 -6.06 6.47 -14.69
N GLU A 27 -6.99 6.77 -15.60
CA GLU A 27 -7.54 5.84 -16.56
C GLU A 27 -7.53 6.50 -17.94
N ASN A 28 -6.80 5.95 -18.91
CA ASN A 28 -6.73 6.48 -20.28
C ASN A 28 -6.45 8.00 -20.35
N PHE A 29 -5.38 8.45 -19.68
CA PHE A 29 -4.98 9.88 -19.59
C PHE A 29 -5.95 10.80 -18.83
N GLN A 30 -6.97 10.26 -18.15
CA GLN A 30 -7.96 11.05 -17.41
C GLN A 30 -8.00 10.66 -15.92
N PRO A 31 -8.19 11.60 -14.99
CA PRO A 31 -8.45 11.30 -13.59
C PRO A 31 -9.90 10.85 -13.41
N VAL A 32 -10.10 9.68 -12.82
CA VAL A 32 -11.41 9.11 -12.50
C VAL A 32 -11.56 9.03 -10.98
N PRO A 33 -12.63 9.61 -10.37
CA PRO A 33 -12.77 9.64 -8.92
C PRO A 33 -12.95 8.24 -8.33
N VAL A 34 -12.20 7.94 -7.28
CA VAL A 34 -12.28 6.67 -6.55
C VAL A 34 -13.34 6.77 -5.45
N PRO A 35 -14.31 5.84 -5.39
CA PRO A 35 -15.31 5.81 -4.32
C PRO A 35 -14.69 5.75 -2.93
N GLN A 36 -15.30 6.41 -1.94
CA GLN A 36 -14.79 6.42 -0.55
C GLN A 36 -14.62 5.02 0.05
N SER A 37 -15.48 4.06 -0.32
CA SER A 37 -15.37 2.65 0.09
C SER A 37 -14.12 1.94 -0.43
N SER A 38 -13.45 2.52 -1.43
CA SER A 38 -12.25 1.99 -2.06
C SER A 38 -11.00 2.82 -1.74
N HIS A 39 -11.10 3.83 -0.88
CA HIS A 39 -9.93 4.58 -0.42
C HIS A 39 -8.97 3.66 0.31
N GLY A 40 -7.68 3.71 -0.04
CA GLY A 40 -6.66 2.80 0.47
C GLY A 40 -6.46 1.52 -0.36
N LYS A 41 -7.34 1.23 -1.33
CA LYS A 41 -7.17 0.14 -2.31
C LYS A 41 -6.47 0.66 -3.55
N PHE A 42 -5.16 0.48 -3.59
CA PHE A 42 -4.33 0.87 -4.75
C PHE A 42 -3.97 -0.36 -5.57
N PHE A 43 -3.82 -0.19 -6.88
CA PHE A 43 -3.37 -1.24 -7.79
C PHE A 43 -1.93 -0.98 -8.24
N THR A 44 -1.08 -2.01 -8.19
CA THR A 44 0.34 -1.96 -8.56
C THR A 44 0.56 -1.50 -10.00
N GLY A 45 -0.39 -1.78 -10.90
CA GLY A 45 -0.34 -1.38 -12.31
C GLY A 45 -0.85 0.03 -12.61
N ASP A 46 -1.32 0.78 -11.62
CA ASP A 46 -2.01 2.06 -11.84
C ASP A 46 -1.27 3.25 -11.19
N SER A 47 -1.63 4.46 -11.62
CA SER A 47 -1.21 5.71 -11.00
C SER A 47 -2.42 6.46 -10.42
N TYR A 48 -2.21 7.18 -9.32
CA TYR A 48 -3.27 7.88 -8.59
C TYR A 48 -2.86 9.30 -8.24
N VAL A 49 -3.84 10.20 -8.15
CA VAL A 49 -3.72 11.54 -7.56
C VAL A 49 -4.57 11.57 -6.30
N ILE A 50 -4.01 12.04 -5.20
CA ILE A 50 -4.63 12.09 -3.88
C ILE A 50 -4.50 13.54 -3.38
N LEU A 51 -5.63 14.17 -3.09
CA LEU A 51 -5.68 15.49 -2.45
C LEU A 51 -6.09 15.32 -1.00
N LYS A 52 -5.21 15.70 -0.08
CA LYS A 52 -5.55 15.87 1.34
C LYS A 52 -5.82 17.35 1.61
N THR A 53 -7.04 17.66 2.03
CA THR A 53 -7.42 19.00 2.45
C THR A 53 -7.65 19.03 3.96
N THR A 54 -6.92 19.93 4.65
CA THR A 54 -6.96 20.10 6.10
C THR A 54 -7.44 21.50 6.44
N ALA A 55 -8.52 21.61 7.23
CA ALA A 55 -8.96 22.89 7.77
C ALA A 55 -8.04 23.33 8.90
N LEU A 56 -7.46 24.52 8.76
CA LEU A 56 -6.64 25.15 9.79
C LEU A 56 -7.53 25.89 10.80
N LYS A 57 -7.00 26.11 12.01
CA LYS A 57 -7.69 26.90 13.06
C LYS A 57 -8.06 28.31 12.61
N SER A 58 -7.36 28.86 11.61
CA SER A 58 -7.63 30.16 11.01
C SER A 58 -8.83 30.16 10.04
N GLY A 59 -9.44 29.00 9.77
CA GLY A 59 -10.47 28.84 8.73
C GLY A 59 -9.90 28.66 7.32
N ALA A 60 -8.59 28.85 7.11
CA ALA A 60 -7.94 28.58 5.84
C ALA A 60 -7.81 27.06 5.59
N LEU A 61 -7.84 26.67 4.33
CA LEU A 61 -7.58 25.29 3.91
C LEU A 61 -6.12 25.12 3.51
N ARG A 62 -5.51 24.04 3.99
CA ARG A 62 -4.19 23.56 3.56
C ARG A 62 -4.38 22.35 2.68
N HIS A 63 -3.65 22.33 1.56
CA HIS A 63 -3.69 21.26 0.57
C HIS A 63 -2.33 20.55 0.51
N ASP A 64 -2.36 19.24 0.54
CA ASP A 64 -1.22 18.38 0.25
C ASP A 64 -1.66 17.44 -0.89
N ILE A 65 -1.00 17.51 -2.04
CA ILE A 65 -1.29 16.67 -3.20
C ILE A 65 -0.22 15.59 -3.29
N HIS A 66 -0.63 14.34 -3.30
CA HIS A 66 0.24 13.20 -3.49
C HIS A 66 -0.11 12.56 -4.82
N TYR A 67 0.89 12.21 -5.63
CA TYR A 67 0.67 11.29 -6.74
C TYR A 67 1.40 9.99 -6.47
N TRP A 68 0.62 8.92 -6.39
CA TRP A 68 1.12 7.58 -6.09
C TRP A 68 1.35 6.81 -7.39
N LEU A 69 2.53 6.23 -7.52
CA LEU A 69 2.96 5.48 -8.69
C LEU A 69 3.13 4.01 -8.32
N GLY A 70 2.27 3.18 -8.89
CA GLY A 70 2.38 1.73 -8.78
C GLY A 70 3.67 1.23 -9.39
N LYS A 71 4.21 0.14 -8.84
CA LYS A 71 5.48 -0.45 -9.30
C LYS A 71 5.44 -0.84 -10.78
N ASP A 72 4.28 -1.29 -11.25
CA ASP A 72 4.04 -1.78 -12.61
C ASP A 72 3.25 -0.77 -13.46
N THR A 73 3.07 0.48 -12.98
CA THR A 73 2.33 1.51 -13.72
C THR A 73 3.00 1.89 -15.03
N SER A 74 2.18 2.22 -16.02
CA SER A 74 2.65 2.62 -17.34
C SER A 74 3.23 4.04 -17.34
N GLN A 75 4.10 4.34 -18.31
CA GLN A 75 4.77 5.65 -18.39
C GLN A 75 3.77 6.78 -18.66
N ASP A 76 2.75 6.51 -19.47
CA ASP A 76 1.66 7.44 -19.77
C ASP A 76 0.82 7.76 -18.54
N GLU A 77 0.46 6.77 -17.73
CA GLU A 77 -0.28 6.98 -16.48
C GLU A 77 0.55 7.76 -15.47
N ALA A 78 1.82 7.40 -15.27
CA ALA A 78 2.71 8.11 -14.37
C ALA A 78 2.92 9.56 -14.80
N GLY A 79 3.12 9.81 -16.10
CA GLY A 79 3.24 11.14 -16.66
C GLY A 79 1.95 11.95 -16.49
N THR A 80 0.80 11.33 -16.73
CA THR A 80 -0.51 11.96 -16.53
C THR A 80 -0.73 12.34 -15.07
N ALA A 81 -0.44 11.44 -14.11
CA ALA A 81 -0.59 11.73 -12.69
C ALA A 81 0.26 12.94 -12.26
N ALA A 82 1.50 13.03 -12.77
CA ALA A 82 2.37 14.18 -12.51
C ALA A 82 1.81 15.48 -13.10
N ILE A 83 1.34 15.46 -14.36
CA ILE A 83 0.72 16.63 -15.01
C ILE A 83 -0.53 17.07 -14.25
N LYS A 84 -1.45 16.14 -13.93
CA LYS A 84 -2.69 16.43 -13.21
C LYS A 84 -2.42 17.00 -11.80
N THR A 85 -1.34 16.58 -11.15
CA THR A 85 -0.90 17.15 -9.87
C THR A 85 -0.52 18.62 -10.00
N VAL A 86 0.23 18.98 -11.06
CA VAL A 86 0.63 20.37 -11.33
C VAL A 86 -0.57 21.24 -11.72
N GLU A 87 -1.47 20.72 -12.55
CA GLU A 87 -2.71 21.40 -12.94
C GLU A 87 -3.60 21.69 -11.71
N LEU A 88 -3.76 20.69 -10.83
CA LEU A 88 -4.53 20.82 -9.60
C LEU A 88 -3.92 21.83 -8.64
N ASP A 89 -2.60 21.82 -8.43
CA ASP A 89 -1.92 22.81 -7.60
C ASP A 89 -2.09 24.24 -8.15
N ALA A 90 -1.91 24.43 -9.46
CA ALA A 90 -2.12 25.72 -10.10
C ALA A 90 -3.55 26.25 -9.88
N ALA A 91 -4.55 25.37 -9.98
CA ALA A 91 -5.95 25.72 -9.72
C ALA A 91 -6.24 26.02 -8.24
N LEU A 92 -5.47 25.42 -7.31
CA LEU A 92 -5.46 25.71 -5.88
C LEU A 92 -4.56 26.91 -5.51
N SER A 93 -4.28 27.79 -6.49
CA SER A 93 -3.45 29.00 -6.36
C SER A 93 -1.96 28.75 -6.10
N GLY A 94 -1.44 27.57 -6.44
CA GLY A 94 -0.02 27.21 -6.30
C GLY A 94 0.45 27.13 -4.84
N ARG A 95 -0.47 26.84 -3.91
CA ARG A 95 -0.21 26.80 -2.47
C ARG A 95 -0.16 25.38 -1.91
N ALA A 96 -0.43 24.37 -2.72
CA ALA A 96 -0.40 22.99 -2.27
C ALA A 96 1.04 22.49 -2.19
N VAL A 97 1.32 21.59 -1.24
CA VAL A 97 2.59 20.85 -1.23
C VAL A 97 2.42 19.58 -2.06
N GLN A 98 3.28 19.39 -3.05
CA GLN A 98 3.24 18.23 -3.94
C GLN A 98 4.20 17.13 -3.45
N TYR A 99 3.74 15.89 -3.43
CA TYR A 99 4.49 14.72 -3.00
C TYR A 99 4.46 13.65 -4.09
N ARG A 100 5.65 13.11 -4.41
CA ARG A 100 5.79 11.93 -5.26
C ARG A 100 5.86 10.69 -4.39
N GLU A 101 4.84 9.86 -4.44
CA GLU A 101 4.77 8.62 -3.67
C GLU A 101 5.04 7.44 -4.62
N VAL A 102 6.09 6.68 -4.36
CA VAL A 102 6.41 5.49 -5.16
C VAL A 102 6.10 4.26 -4.33
N GLN A 103 5.45 3.25 -4.92
CA GLN A 103 5.08 2.03 -4.21
C GLN A 103 6.26 1.43 -3.42
N GLY A 104 6.05 1.20 -2.12
CA GLY A 104 7.03 0.68 -1.17
C GLY A 104 8.05 1.70 -0.66
N HIS A 105 7.95 2.97 -1.08
CA HIS A 105 8.79 4.09 -0.66
C HIS A 105 7.94 5.33 -0.33
N GLU A 106 6.69 5.11 0.08
CA GLU A 106 5.77 6.17 0.44
C GLU A 106 6.24 6.93 1.68
N THR A 107 5.92 8.21 1.74
CA THR A 107 6.18 9.03 2.90
C THR A 107 5.31 8.60 4.08
N GLU A 108 5.84 8.73 5.31
CA GLU A 108 5.06 8.48 6.53
C GLU A 108 3.79 9.32 6.58
N LYS A 109 3.83 10.53 5.99
CA LYS A 109 2.68 11.42 5.88
C LYS A 109 1.58 10.79 5.03
N PHE A 110 1.90 10.28 3.84
CA PHE A 110 0.94 9.59 2.99
C PHE A 110 0.37 8.34 3.68
N LEU A 111 1.24 7.50 4.24
CA LEU A 111 0.83 6.31 4.98
C LEU A 111 -0.07 6.63 6.18
N SER A 112 0.11 7.80 6.82
CA SER A 112 -0.73 8.22 7.95
C SER A 112 -2.21 8.38 7.61
N TYR A 113 -2.54 8.59 6.33
CA TYR A 113 -3.91 8.82 5.88
C TYR A 113 -4.75 7.53 5.80
N PHE A 114 -4.10 6.38 5.65
CA PHE A 114 -4.75 5.09 5.41
C PHE A 114 -4.43 4.15 6.56
N LYS A 115 -5.44 3.88 7.39
CA LYS A 115 -5.32 3.02 8.56
C LYS A 115 -6.04 1.69 8.32
N PRO A 116 -5.47 0.56 8.77
CA PRO A 116 -4.19 0.42 9.48
C PRO A 116 -2.96 0.47 8.56
N CYS A 117 -3.13 0.17 7.27
CA CYS A 117 -2.04 0.11 6.28
C CYS A 117 -2.58 0.31 4.85
N ILE A 118 -1.65 0.37 3.89
CA ILE A 118 -1.94 0.24 2.46
C ILE A 118 -1.42 -1.11 1.99
N ILE A 119 -2.26 -1.85 1.27
CA ILE A 119 -1.88 -3.10 0.62
C ILE A 119 -2.18 -2.95 -0.88
N PRO A 120 -1.14 -2.67 -1.70
CA PRO A 120 -1.32 -2.62 -3.14
C PRO A 120 -1.73 -3.98 -3.70
N GLN A 121 -2.75 -3.98 -4.55
CA GLN A 121 -3.27 -5.16 -5.22
C GLN A 121 -2.60 -5.33 -6.58
N GLN A 122 -2.35 -6.58 -6.98
CA GLN A 122 -1.90 -6.86 -8.34
C GLN A 122 -2.99 -6.56 -9.36
N GLY A 123 -2.57 -6.27 -10.59
CA GLY A 123 -3.44 -5.82 -11.66
C GLY A 123 -3.51 -4.30 -11.72
N GLY A 124 -4.60 -3.80 -12.28
CA GLY A 124 -4.78 -2.40 -12.63
C GLY A 124 -5.78 -2.29 -13.77
N ILE A 125 -6.06 -1.07 -14.19
CA ILE A 125 -6.84 -0.85 -15.40
C ILE A 125 -5.98 -1.06 -16.64
N SER A 126 -6.61 -1.42 -17.75
CA SER A 126 -5.90 -1.42 -19.03
C SER A 126 -5.50 0.01 -19.39
N SER A 127 -4.21 0.29 -19.41
CA SER A 127 -3.64 1.46 -20.08
C SER A 127 -3.99 1.40 -21.58
N GLY A 128 -3.90 2.54 -22.27
CA GLY A 128 -3.92 2.59 -23.74
C GLY A 128 -2.85 1.71 -24.42
N PHE A 129 -1.91 1.15 -23.65
CA PHE A 129 -0.80 0.32 -24.13
C PHE A 129 -0.76 -1.12 -23.58
N LYS A 130 -1.62 -1.52 -22.64
CA LYS A 130 -1.56 -2.88 -22.05
C LYS A 130 -2.91 -3.37 -21.49
N HIS A 131 -3.27 -4.62 -21.78
CA HIS A 131 -4.47 -5.28 -21.25
C HIS A 131 -4.13 -6.09 -19.98
N VAL A 132 -4.92 -5.95 -18.92
CA VAL A 132 -4.77 -6.70 -17.65
C VAL A 132 -5.78 -7.85 -17.63
N LYS A 133 -5.37 -9.04 -17.18
CA LYS A 133 -6.26 -10.19 -16.94
C LYS A 133 -6.58 -10.28 -15.45
N ASP A 134 -7.80 -10.67 -15.10
CA ASP A 134 -8.19 -10.98 -13.72
C ASP A 134 -7.33 -12.13 -13.16
N GLU A 135 -6.69 -11.94 -12.01
CA GLU A 135 -5.91 -12.98 -11.34
C GLU A 135 -6.69 -13.58 -10.15
N GLU A 136 -6.69 -14.91 -10.05
CA GLU A 136 -7.19 -15.65 -8.89
C GLU A 136 -6.39 -15.30 -7.60
N HIS A 137 -7.02 -15.45 -6.43
CA HIS A 137 -6.35 -15.25 -5.13
C HIS A 137 -5.14 -16.20 -4.99
N GLN A 138 -3.93 -15.64 -5.07
CA GLN A 138 -2.68 -16.35 -4.81
C GLN A 138 -2.26 -16.13 -3.36
N ASN A 139 -1.55 -17.12 -2.78
CA ASN A 139 -0.96 -16.95 -1.45
C ASN A 139 0.04 -15.79 -1.49
N ARG A 140 -0.08 -14.86 -0.56
CA ARG A 140 0.72 -13.63 -0.49
C ARG A 140 1.40 -13.54 0.86
N LEU A 141 2.73 -13.48 0.82
CA LEU A 141 3.50 -12.93 1.94
C LEU A 141 3.69 -11.45 1.63
N TYR A 142 3.54 -10.55 2.60
CA TYR A 142 3.73 -9.10 2.37
C TYR A 142 5.22 -8.68 2.31
N VAL A 143 6.06 -9.60 1.83
CA VAL A 143 7.47 -9.52 1.41
C VAL A 143 7.64 -10.63 0.34
N PRO A 144 8.77 -10.76 -0.38
CA PRO A 144 8.93 -11.87 -1.33
C PRO A 144 8.55 -13.21 -0.69
N PHE A 145 7.61 -13.94 -1.31
CA PHE A 145 7.06 -15.20 -0.83
C PHE A 145 8.15 -16.29 -0.85
N ALA A 146 8.98 -16.29 0.19
CA ALA A 146 10.11 -17.18 0.33
C ALA A 146 10.45 -17.32 1.82
N ARG A 147 10.84 -18.54 2.23
CA ARG A 147 11.31 -18.81 3.59
C ARG A 147 12.50 -17.92 3.98
N SER A 148 13.35 -17.60 3.00
CA SER A 148 14.52 -16.74 3.18
C SER A 148 14.18 -15.29 3.53
N SER A 149 12.92 -14.87 3.37
CA SER A 149 12.45 -13.54 3.78
C SER A 149 12.13 -13.48 5.26
N LEU A 150 11.83 -14.61 5.92
CA LEU A 150 11.52 -14.66 7.34
C LEU A 150 12.77 -14.47 8.20
N ASN A 151 12.62 -13.83 9.35
CA ASN A 151 13.68 -13.68 10.33
C ASN A 151 13.13 -13.64 11.77
N HIS A 152 14.03 -13.63 12.75
CA HIS A 152 13.70 -13.67 14.18
C HIS A 152 13.28 -12.31 14.76
N ASP A 153 13.49 -11.21 14.02
CA ASP A 153 13.29 -9.85 14.53
C ASP A 153 11.92 -9.27 14.17
N ASP A 154 11.46 -9.59 12.96
CA ASP A 154 10.28 -8.98 12.36
C ASP A 154 9.01 -9.84 12.49
N ILE A 155 7.86 -9.25 12.16
CA ILE A 155 6.58 -9.94 12.07
C ILE A 155 6.18 -10.03 10.61
N PHE A 156 5.68 -11.20 10.22
CA PHE A 156 5.29 -11.48 8.84
C PHE A 156 3.84 -11.92 8.79
N VAL A 157 3.11 -11.43 7.79
CA VAL A 157 1.74 -11.84 7.53
C VAL A 157 1.72 -12.66 6.24
N LEU A 158 1.26 -13.91 6.36
CA LEU A 158 1.03 -14.81 5.23
C LEU A 158 -0.47 -14.96 5.02
N ASP A 159 -0.96 -14.36 3.94
CA ASP A 159 -2.34 -14.46 3.48
C ASP A 159 -2.50 -15.67 2.54
N THR A 160 -3.42 -16.57 2.87
CA THR A 160 -3.83 -17.70 2.04
C THR A 160 -5.35 -17.67 1.83
N LYS A 161 -5.89 -18.48 0.90
CA LYS A 161 -7.33 -18.52 0.59
C LYS A 161 -8.24 -18.78 1.81
N SER A 162 -7.78 -19.52 2.81
CA SER A 162 -8.62 -19.98 3.94
C SER A 162 -8.10 -19.56 5.31
N LYS A 163 -6.83 -19.16 5.41
CA LYS A 163 -6.18 -18.79 6.67
C LYS A 163 -5.16 -17.67 6.49
N ILE A 164 -5.14 -16.71 7.40
CA ILE A 164 -4.11 -15.68 7.51
C ILE A 164 -3.23 -16.01 8.71
N PHE A 165 -1.93 -16.17 8.47
CA PHE A 165 -0.95 -16.45 9.51
C PHE A 165 -0.18 -15.19 9.89
N GLN A 166 -0.09 -14.91 11.18
CA GLN A 166 0.82 -13.93 11.75
C GLN A 166 2.03 -14.67 12.33
N PHE A 167 3.15 -14.63 11.64
CA PHE A 167 4.42 -15.16 12.16
C PHE A 167 5.13 -14.09 13.00
N ASN A 168 5.28 -14.35 14.29
CA ASN A 168 5.97 -13.48 15.24
C ASN A 168 7.40 -13.93 15.42
N GLY A 169 8.37 -13.14 14.95
CA GLY A 169 9.78 -13.33 15.25
C GLY A 169 10.04 -13.33 16.76
N SER A 170 10.95 -14.16 17.23
CA SER A 170 11.23 -14.32 18.67
C SER A 170 11.70 -13.03 19.36
N ASN A 171 12.33 -12.11 18.63
CA ASN A 171 12.77 -10.80 19.12
C ASN A 171 11.76 -9.66 18.87
N SER A 172 10.61 -9.93 18.24
CA SER A 172 9.57 -8.92 18.00
C SER A 172 8.88 -8.48 19.29
N SER A 173 8.55 -7.19 19.39
CA SER A 173 7.91 -6.60 20.57
C SER A 173 6.39 -6.85 20.61
N ILE A 174 5.81 -6.78 21.82
CA ILE A 174 4.36 -6.93 22.03
C ILE A 174 3.57 -5.87 21.23
N GLN A 175 4.09 -4.65 21.14
CA GLN A 175 3.47 -3.55 20.41
C GLN A 175 3.46 -3.80 18.90
N GLU A 176 4.54 -4.33 18.34
CA GLU A 176 4.59 -4.71 16.93
C GLU A 176 3.60 -5.84 16.64
N ARG A 177 3.50 -6.83 17.55
CA ARG A 177 2.55 -7.96 17.44
C ARG A 177 1.10 -7.50 17.46
N ALA A 178 0.77 -6.52 18.30
CA ALA A 178 -0.56 -5.92 18.34
C ALA A 178 -0.90 -5.18 17.04
N LYS A 179 0.03 -4.38 16.50
CA LYS A 179 -0.16 -3.70 15.21
C LYS A 179 -0.30 -4.68 14.05
N ALA A 180 0.49 -5.74 14.03
CA ALA A 180 0.38 -6.78 13.00
C ALA A 180 -0.99 -7.47 13.05
N LEU A 181 -1.56 -7.66 14.25
CA LEU A 181 -2.90 -8.23 14.39
C LEU A 181 -3.98 -7.30 13.84
N GLU A 182 -3.85 -5.97 14.02
CA GLU A 182 -4.75 -5.00 13.37
C GLU A 182 -4.69 -5.11 11.83
N VAL A 183 -3.50 -5.30 11.26
CA VAL A 183 -3.31 -5.52 9.82
C VAL A 183 -3.94 -6.84 9.37
N VAL A 184 -3.73 -7.93 10.10
CA VAL A 184 -4.32 -9.25 9.81
C VAL A 184 -5.85 -9.18 9.83
N GLN A 185 -6.42 -8.49 10.81
CA GLN A 185 -7.86 -8.31 10.92
C GLN A 185 -8.40 -7.48 9.75
N TYR A 186 -7.70 -6.41 9.37
CA TYR A 186 -8.04 -5.63 8.20
C TYR A 186 -8.02 -6.45 6.90
N ILE A 187 -7.01 -7.33 6.72
CA ILE A 187 -6.93 -8.21 5.55
C ILE A 187 -8.11 -9.17 5.50
N LYS A 188 -8.43 -9.79 6.64
CA LYS A 188 -9.58 -10.69 6.79
C LYS A 188 -10.89 -10.01 6.39
N ASP A 189 -11.12 -8.80 6.90
CA ASP A 189 -12.39 -8.11 6.69
C ASP A 189 -12.49 -7.52 5.27
N THR A 190 -11.36 -7.08 4.70
CA THR A 190 -11.33 -6.37 3.41
C THR A 190 -11.22 -7.30 2.20
N TYR A 191 -10.45 -8.39 2.33
CA TYR A 191 -10.10 -9.26 1.20
C TYR A 191 -10.68 -10.68 1.33
N HIS A 192 -11.23 -11.04 2.50
CA HIS A 192 -11.82 -12.36 2.75
C HIS A 192 -13.25 -12.31 3.29
N ASP A 193 -13.93 -11.17 3.18
CA ASP A 193 -15.31 -10.96 3.66
C ASP A 193 -15.54 -11.39 5.12
N GLY A 194 -14.51 -11.31 5.97
CA GLY A 194 -14.59 -11.71 7.38
C GLY A 194 -14.60 -13.22 7.63
N LYS A 195 -14.45 -14.07 6.60
CA LYS A 195 -14.62 -15.54 6.70
C LYS A 195 -13.34 -16.33 6.90
N CYS A 196 -12.19 -15.69 6.71
CA CYS A 196 -10.88 -16.35 6.82
C CYS A 196 -10.49 -16.61 8.28
N GLU A 197 -9.83 -17.75 8.54
CA GLU A 197 -9.27 -18.07 9.85
C GLU A 197 -8.01 -17.26 10.12
N ILE A 198 -7.73 -16.92 11.38
CA ILE A 198 -6.49 -16.24 11.78
C ILE A 198 -5.71 -17.16 12.71
N ALA A 199 -4.41 -17.32 12.46
CA ALA A 199 -3.51 -18.08 13.31
C ALA A 199 -2.23 -17.30 13.62
N ALA A 200 -1.83 -17.27 14.90
CA ALA A 200 -0.54 -16.75 15.31
C ALA A 200 0.49 -17.89 15.34
N VAL A 201 1.66 -17.67 14.79
CA VAL A 201 2.78 -18.61 14.75
C VAL A 201 3.96 -17.97 15.46
N GLU A 202 4.43 -18.58 16.54
CA GLU A 202 5.55 -18.07 17.32
C GLU A 202 6.86 -18.73 16.88
N ASP A 203 7.85 -17.92 16.53
CA ASP A 203 9.20 -18.37 16.23
C ASP A 203 9.82 -19.14 17.41
N GLY A 204 10.47 -20.26 17.11
CA GLY A 204 11.06 -21.17 18.10
C GLY A 204 10.09 -22.12 18.81
N LYS A 205 8.76 -21.98 18.63
CA LYS A 205 7.75 -22.91 19.18
C LYS A 205 7.30 -23.93 18.15
N LEU A 206 8.22 -24.79 17.72
CA LEU A 206 7.93 -25.84 16.73
C LEU A 206 6.95 -26.85 17.29
N MET A 207 5.92 -27.19 16.50
CA MET A 207 4.88 -28.19 16.84
C MET A 207 4.05 -27.85 18.08
N ALA A 208 3.92 -26.57 18.45
CA ALA A 208 3.04 -26.17 19.55
C ALA A 208 1.55 -26.43 19.23
N ASP A 209 1.17 -26.33 17.95
CA ASP A 209 -0.19 -26.54 17.47
C ASP A 209 -0.24 -26.91 15.97
N ALA A 210 -1.42 -27.31 15.50
CA ALA A 210 -1.66 -27.70 14.11
C ALA A 210 -1.43 -26.55 13.11
N ALA A 211 -1.70 -25.31 13.52
CA ALA A 211 -1.53 -24.13 12.66
C ALA A 211 -0.05 -23.84 12.37
N THR A 212 0.83 -24.07 13.34
CA THR A 212 2.27 -23.98 13.16
C THR A 212 2.76 -25.02 12.15
N GLY A 213 2.26 -26.25 12.22
CA GLY A 213 2.59 -27.31 11.24
C GLY A 213 2.12 -26.94 9.83
N GLU A 214 0.89 -26.44 9.70
CA GLU A 214 0.33 -25.97 8.44
C GLU A 214 1.16 -24.84 7.83
N PHE A 215 1.52 -23.83 8.64
CA PHE A 215 2.37 -22.70 8.20
C PHE A 215 3.70 -23.19 7.60
N TRP A 216 4.43 -24.05 8.31
CA TRP A 216 5.71 -24.55 7.81
C TRP A 216 5.55 -25.46 6.58
N SER A 217 4.45 -26.20 6.47
CA SER A 217 4.17 -27.01 5.28
C SER A 217 4.07 -26.17 4.00
N ILE A 218 3.56 -24.94 4.09
CA ILE A 218 3.48 -23.99 2.96
C ILE A 218 4.88 -23.63 2.45
N PHE A 219 5.89 -23.62 3.32
CA PHE A 219 7.29 -23.41 2.96
C PHE A 219 8.04 -24.71 2.66
N GLY A 220 7.37 -25.85 2.46
CA GLY A 220 8.00 -27.14 2.20
C GLY A 220 8.58 -27.81 3.46
N GLY A 221 8.09 -27.45 4.63
CA GLY A 221 8.51 -27.98 5.93
C GLY A 221 9.36 -27.00 6.74
N PHE A 222 9.59 -27.36 8.01
CA PHE A 222 10.43 -26.57 8.89
C PHE A 222 11.90 -26.64 8.45
N ALA A 223 12.55 -25.48 8.39
CA ALA A 223 13.99 -25.35 8.26
C ALA A 223 14.46 -24.13 9.05
N PRO A 224 15.71 -24.11 9.56
CA PRO A 224 16.26 -22.96 10.26
C PRO A 224 16.16 -21.68 9.44
N LEU A 225 15.78 -20.58 10.09
CA LEU A 225 15.73 -19.28 9.46
C LEU A 225 17.15 -18.72 9.20
N PRO A 226 17.32 -17.87 8.19
CA PRO A 226 18.62 -17.25 7.90
C PRO A 226 19.10 -16.42 9.11
N ARG A 227 20.36 -16.61 9.52
CA ARG A 227 21.03 -15.68 10.44
C ARG A 227 21.40 -14.41 9.67
N LYS A 228 21.06 -13.23 10.19
CA LYS A 228 21.59 -11.96 9.65
C LYS A 228 23.12 -12.00 9.73
N VAL A 229 23.79 -12.11 8.58
CA VAL A 229 25.21 -11.82 8.47
C VAL A 229 25.33 -10.30 8.41
N TYR A 230 25.83 -9.67 9.47
CA TYR A 230 26.20 -8.25 9.42
C TYR A 230 27.44 -8.10 8.55
N THR A 231 27.28 -8.04 7.24
CA THR A 231 28.35 -7.65 6.33
C THR A 231 28.37 -6.12 6.26
N SER A 232 29.41 -5.51 6.83
CA SER A 232 29.73 -4.10 6.63
C SER A 232 30.18 -3.87 5.18
N GLN A 233 29.23 -3.74 4.26
CA GLN A 233 29.46 -3.25 2.90
C GLN A 233 28.35 -2.25 2.53
N PRO A 234 28.68 -1.19 1.75
CA PRO A 234 27.74 -0.13 1.43
C PRO A 234 26.55 -0.68 0.63
N LYS A 235 25.33 -0.28 1.03
CA LYS A 235 24.06 -0.69 0.43
C LYS A 235 24.09 -0.52 -1.09
N SER A 236 24.17 -1.61 -1.83
CA SER A 236 23.78 -1.65 -3.23
C SER A 236 22.24 -1.65 -3.31
N THR A 237 21.73 -0.90 -4.27
CA THR A 237 20.30 -0.74 -4.55
C THR A 237 19.69 -2.05 -5.02
N GLY A 238 18.78 -2.63 -4.23
CA GLY A 238 18.03 -3.81 -4.66
C GLY A 238 17.10 -4.35 -3.58
N VAL A 239 15.81 -3.99 -3.70
CA VAL A 239 14.67 -4.49 -2.93
C VAL A 239 14.74 -4.18 -1.42
N VAL A 240 14.22 -3.00 -1.07
CA VAL A 240 13.87 -2.67 0.32
C VAL A 240 12.60 -3.47 0.69
N PRO A 241 12.53 -4.10 1.88
CA PRO A 241 11.34 -4.81 2.31
C PRO A 241 10.14 -3.86 2.38
N SER A 242 9.01 -4.30 1.84
CA SER A 242 7.74 -3.57 1.86
C SER A 242 7.26 -3.45 3.30
N LYS A 243 7.45 -2.28 3.92
CA LYS A 243 6.86 -2.00 5.24
C LYS A 243 5.39 -1.68 5.04
N LEU A 244 4.53 -2.38 5.78
CA LEU A 244 3.09 -2.12 5.78
C LEU A 244 2.71 -0.97 6.74
N PHE A 245 3.63 -0.52 7.60
CA PHE A 245 3.40 0.50 8.62
C PHE A 245 4.67 1.27 8.99
#